data_AF-A0A925SXX1-F1
#
_entry.id   AF-A0A925SXX1-F1
#
_cell.length_a   1.000
_cell.length_b   1.000
_cell.length_c   1.000
_cell.angle_alpha   90.00
_cell.angle_beta   90.00
_cell.angle_gamma   90.00
#
_symmetry.space_group_name_H-M   'P 1'
#
loop_
_entity.id
_entity.type
_entity.pdbx_description
1 polymer ?
#
loop_
_entity_poly.entity_id
_entity_poly.type
_entity_poly.pdbx_seq_one_letter_code
_entity_poly.pdbx_strand_id
1 'polypeptide(L)' 'AGVECRKDKDVIDETPAAYKDIDAVMAAQRDLVEIAYTLKQVLCVKG' A
#
# COMPACT_ATOMS: atom_id res chain seq x y z
N ALA A 1 -1.28 11.69 0.03
CA ALA A 1 -0.74 12.47 -1.11
C ALA A 1 0.74 12.11 -1.29
N GLY A 2 1.23 12.01 -2.52
CA GLY A 2 2.65 11.71 -2.80
C GLY A 2 2.95 10.30 -3.31
N VAL A 3 1.93 9.60 -3.82
CA VAL A 3 2.11 8.36 -4.59
C VAL A 3 1.45 8.57 -5.93
N GLU A 4 2.23 8.49 -7.00
CA GLU A 4 1.69 8.49 -8.35
C GLU A 4 1.37 7.07 -8.81
N CYS A 5 0.21 6.90 -9.43
CA CYS A 5 -0.23 5.60 -9.94
C CYS A 5 -1.13 5.79 -11.16
N ARG A 6 -1.11 4.80 -12.05
CA ARG A 6 -2.09 4.65 -13.13
C ARG A 6 -3.46 4.30 -12.53
N LYS A 7 -4.55 4.88 -13.04
CA LYS A 7 -5.92 4.75 -12.52
C LYS A 7 -6.96 4.52 -13.62
N ASP A 8 -6.58 3.85 -14.70
CA ASP A 8 -7.52 3.46 -15.75
C ASP A 8 -8.29 2.19 -15.36
N LYS A 9 -9.26 1.80 -16.20
CA LYS A 9 -10.17 0.68 -15.93
C LYS A 9 -9.45 -0.65 -15.70
N ASP A 10 -8.26 -0.82 -16.27
CA ASP A 10 -7.54 -2.08 -16.21
C ASP A 10 -6.81 -2.27 -14.88
N VAL A 11 -6.63 -1.20 -14.08
CA VAL A 11 -5.88 -1.25 -12.80
C VAL A 11 -6.55 -0.48 -11.64
N ILE A 12 -7.81 -0.08 -11.80
CA ILE A 12 -8.51 0.75 -10.82
C ILE A 12 -8.70 0.03 -9.46
N ASP A 13 -8.89 -1.27 -9.50
CA ASP A 13 -9.03 -2.17 -8.35
C ASP A 13 -7.70 -2.51 -7.66
N GLU A 14 -6.57 -2.12 -8.27
CA GLU A 14 -5.24 -2.23 -7.69
C GLU A 14 -4.70 -0.88 -7.18
N THR A 15 -5.51 0.17 -7.22
CA THR A 15 -5.12 1.47 -6.68
C THR A 15 -4.91 1.39 -5.17
N PRO A 16 -4.09 2.28 -4.58
CA PRO A 16 -3.85 2.28 -3.14
C PRO A 16 -5.14 2.33 -2.29
N ALA A 17 -6.21 2.92 -2.81
CA ALA A 17 -7.49 3.02 -2.13
C ALA A 17 -8.31 1.71 -2.14
N ALA A 18 -7.94 0.73 -2.97
CA ALA A 18 -8.61 -0.56 -3.03
C ALA A 18 -8.21 -1.52 -1.88
N TYR A 19 -7.11 -1.20 -1.18
CA TYR A 19 -6.59 -2.00 -0.07
C TYR A 19 -6.91 -1.38 1.29
N LYS A 20 -6.76 -2.20 2.35
CA LYS A 20 -6.80 -1.73 3.73
C LYS A 20 -5.61 -0.82 4.02
N ASP A 21 -5.78 0.05 5.00
CA ASP A 21 -4.66 0.82 5.55
C ASP A 21 -3.59 -0.13 6.12
N ILE A 22 -2.36 -0.01 5.63
CA ILE A 22 -1.25 -0.85 6.04
C ILE A 22 -0.91 -0.65 7.52
N ASP A 23 -1.08 0.57 8.05
CA ASP A 23 -0.78 0.87 9.45
C ASP A 23 -1.74 0.11 10.39
N ALA A 24 -3.01 0.02 10.00
CA ALA A 24 -4.00 -0.77 10.72
C ALA A 24 -3.68 -2.28 10.70
N VAL A 25 -3.23 -2.79 9.54
CA VAL A 25 -2.83 -4.20 9.40
C VAL A 25 -1.61 -4.53 10.27
N MET A 26 -0.58 -3.68 10.25
CA MET A 26 0.63 -3.90 11.04
C MET A 26 0.37 -3.80 12.54
N ALA A 27 -0.48 -2.85 12.98
CA ALA A 27 -0.88 -2.74 14.38
C ALA A 27 -1.57 -4.01 14.92
N ALA A 28 -2.38 -4.67 14.08
CA ALA A 28 -3.06 -5.92 14.44
C ALA A 28 -2.11 -7.12 14.58
N GLN A 29 -0.93 -7.06 13.97
CA GLN A 29 0.06 -8.15 13.97
C GLN A 29 1.25 -7.89 14.88
N ARG A 30 1.25 -6.79 15.65
CA ARG A 30 2.40 -6.31 16.44
C ARG A 30 3.01 -7.34 17.40
N ASP A 31 2.23 -8.30 17.87
CA ASP A 31 2.69 -9.32 18.83
C ASP A 31 3.41 -10.50 18.12
N LEU A 32 3.33 -10.56 16.79
CA LEU A 32 3.85 -11.66 15.96
C LEU A 32 5.02 -11.24 15.06
N VAL A 33 5.21 -9.94 14.82
CA VAL A 33 6.20 -9.43 13.88
C VAL A 33 6.95 -8.23 14.44
N GLU A 34 8.19 -8.06 14.00
CA GLU A 34 9.00 -6.87 14.25
C GLU A 34 9.20 -6.09 12.95
N ILE A 35 9.08 -4.77 13.00
CA ILE A 35 9.32 -3.91 11.84
C ILE A 35 10.82 -3.70 11.68
N ALA A 36 11.40 -4.29 10.64
CA ALA A 36 12.80 -4.02 10.29
C ALA A 36 12.97 -2.62 9.67
N TYR A 37 12.13 -2.27 8.70
CA TYR A 37 12.16 -1.00 7.98
C TYR A 37 10.76 -0.61 7.48
N THR A 38 10.50 0.70 7.35
CA THR A 38 9.29 1.24 6.73
C THR A 38 9.65 1.94 5.43
N LEU A 39 9.04 1.50 4.32
CA LEU A 39 9.28 2.08 3.00
C LEU A 39 8.10 2.96 2.58
N LYS A 40 8.40 4.14 2.05
CA LYS A 40 7.39 5.04 1.46
C LYS A 40 7.42 4.90 -0.05
N GLN A 41 6.28 4.45 -0.58
CA GLN A 41 6.04 4.40 -2.01
C GLN A 41 5.97 5.81 -2.62
N VAL A 42 6.46 5.94 -3.86
CA VAL A 42 6.40 7.17 -4.66
C VAL A 42 5.74 6.97 -6.03
N LEU A 43 5.86 5.78 -6.62
CA LEU A 43 5.27 5.42 -7.92
C LEU A 43 4.81 3.96 -7.91
N CYS A 44 3.59 3.71 -8.40
CA CYS A 44 3.08 2.38 -8.71
C CYS A 44 3.12 2.15 -10.23
N VAL A 45 3.89 1.15 -10.69
CA VAL A 45 3.84 0.65 -12.07
C VAL A 45 3.15 -0.70 -12.06
N LYS A 46 2.13 -0.87 -12.92
CA LYS A 46 1.31 -2.07 -13.05
C LYS A 46 1.38 -2.58 -14.49
N GLY A 47 1.33 -3.90 -14.65
CA GLY A 47 1.34 -4.59 -15.95
C GLY A 47 0.03 -4.48 -16.70
#